data_AF-A0A388NUM4-F1
#
_entry.id   AF-A0A388NUM4-F1
#
_cell.length_a   1.000
_cell.length_b   1.000
_cell.length_c   1.000
_cell.angle_alpha   90.00
_cell.angle_beta   90.00
_cell.angle_gamma   90.00
#
_symmetry.space_group_name_H-M   'P 1'
#
loop_
_entity.id
_entity.type
_entity.pdbx_description
1 polymer ?
#
loop_
_entity_poly.entity_id
_entity_poly.type
_entity_poly.pdbx_seq_one_letter_code
_entity_poly.pdbx_strand_id
1 'polypeptide(L)'
;MAPHTQIVPAIVSGAISPASLRNPLTRLRRAPRDQQRFAVALQVLWPGYRRAPVHLAFGSPLSGAALLRSGTSAAAITRTVASAARVLLQHASGYVGES
;
A
#
# COMPACT_ATOMS: atom_id res chain seq x y z
N MET A 1 6.27 26.18 -2.85
CA MET A 1 6.61 24.77 -2.57
C MET A 1 7.52 24.75 -1.37
N ALA A 2 7.18 24.03 -0.29
CA ALA A 2 7.86 24.07 1.00
C ALA A 2 9.13 23.18 1.02
N PRO A 3 10.35 23.75 1.06
CA PRO A 3 11.60 22.97 0.97
C PRO A 3 11.83 22.05 2.16
N HIS A 4 11.23 22.40 3.30
CA HIS A 4 11.33 21.68 4.57
C HIS A 4 10.29 20.56 4.72
N THR A 5 9.46 20.30 3.70
CA THR A 5 8.50 19.18 3.74
C THR A 5 9.25 17.86 3.73
N GLN A 6 8.92 16.95 4.64
CA GLN A 6 9.36 15.57 4.62
C GLN A 6 8.23 14.69 4.12
N ILE A 7 8.53 13.85 3.13
CA ILE A 7 7.60 12.85 2.60
C ILE A 7 8.07 11.49 3.07
N VAL A 8 7.30 10.84 3.94
CA VAL A 8 7.62 9.50 4.45
C VAL A 8 6.76 8.48 3.70
N PRO A 9 7.34 7.62 2.84
CA PRO A 9 6.59 6.56 2.20
C PRO A 9 6.19 5.52 3.25
N ALA A 10 4.94 5.07 3.19
CA ALA A 10 4.42 4.01 4.05
C ALA A 10 3.76 2.92 3.19
N ILE A 11 4.00 1.66 3.54
CA ILE A 11 3.30 0.50 2.99
C ILE A 11 2.36 -0.05 4.04
N VAL A 12 1.15 -0.33 3.60
CA VAL A 12 0.11 -0.95 4.40
C VAL A 12 -0.18 -2.33 3.84
N SER A 13 0.13 -3.35 4.62
CA SER A 13 -0.17 -4.76 4.32
C SER A 13 -1.33 -5.23 5.20
N GLY A 14 -2.12 -6.20 4.72
CA GLY A 14 -3.26 -6.72 5.47
C GLY A 14 -4.48 -5.78 5.51
N ALA A 15 -4.49 -4.69 4.71
CA ALA A 15 -5.64 -3.78 4.61
C ALA A 15 -6.92 -4.48 4.14
N ILE A 16 -6.77 -5.56 3.36
CA ILE A 16 -7.87 -6.45 2.98
C ILE A 16 -7.76 -7.74 3.80
N SER A 17 -8.84 -8.08 4.48
CA SER A 17 -8.96 -9.29 5.29
C SER A 17 -8.78 -10.54 4.43
N PRO A 18 -7.87 -11.47 4.83
CA PRO A 18 -7.72 -12.76 4.16
C PRO A 18 -9.02 -13.56 4.13
N ALA A 19 -9.85 -13.44 5.18
CA ALA A 19 -11.13 -14.13 5.27
C ALA A 19 -12.15 -13.60 4.25
N SER A 20 -12.10 -12.30 3.94
CA SER A 20 -12.94 -11.71 2.89
C SER A 20 -12.49 -12.15 1.49
N LEU A 21 -11.18 -12.23 1.24
CA LEU A 21 -10.63 -12.72 -0.02
C LEU A 21 -10.93 -14.21 -0.27
N ARG A 22 -10.99 -15.03 0.78
CA ARG A 22 -11.26 -16.47 0.72
C ARG A 22 -12.74 -16.83 0.63
N ASN A 23 -13.65 -15.85 0.61
CA ASN A 23 -15.08 -16.09 0.56
C ASN A 23 -15.48 -16.83 -0.75
N PRO A 24 -16.33 -17.87 -0.71
CA PRO A 24 -16.74 -18.59 -1.93
C PRO A 24 -17.40 -17.67 -2.98
N LEU A 25 -18.02 -16.57 -2.57
CA LEU A 25 -18.62 -15.58 -3.49
C LEU A 25 -17.58 -14.74 -4.23
N THR A 26 -16.37 -14.53 -3.68
CA THR A 26 -15.28 -13.89 -4.44
C THR A 26 -14.80 -14.83 -5.55
N ARG A 27 -14.75 -16.15 -5.30
CA ARG A 27 -14.29 -17.16 -6.28
C ARG A 27 -15.18 -17.29 -7.51
N LEU A 28 -16.43 -16.85 -7.44
CA LEU A 28 -17.35 -16.86 -8.59
C LEU A 28 -16.96 -15.83 -9.67
N ARG A 29 -16.13 -14.83 -9.34
CA ARG A 29 -15.70 -13.81 -10.31
C ARG A 29 -14.44 -14.28 -11.04
N ARG A 30 -14.44 -14.22 -12.38
CA ARG A 30 -13.29 -14.64 -13.22
C ARG A 30 -12.06 -13.72 -13.15
N ALA A 31 -12.25 -12.41 -12.93
CA ALA A 31 -11.16 -11.44 -12.97
C ALA A 31 -10.58 -11.14 -11.57
N PRO A 32 -9.25 -11.23 -11.35
CA PRO A 32 -8.64 -11.01 -10.03
C PRO A 32 -8.97 -9.65 -9.40
N ARG A 33 -9.00 -8.59 -10.22
CA ARG A 33 -9.34 -7.23 -9.78
C ARG A 33 -10.79 -7.13 -9.26
N ASP A 34 -11.69 -7.90 -9.85
CA ASP A 34 -13.09 -7.92 -9.47
C ASP A 34 -13.33 -8.75 -8.20
N GLN A 35 -12.56 -9.82 -8.00
CA GLN A 35 -12.53 -10.56 -6.74
C GLN A 35 -12.09 -9.65 -5.58
N GLN A 36 -11.02 -8.88 -5.79
CA GLN A 36 -10.49 -7.95 -4.79
C GLN A 36 -11.49 -6.83 -4.44
N ARG A 37 -12.11 -6.21 -5.45
CA ARG A 37 -13.16 -5.20 -5.24
C ARG A 37 -14.34 -5.76 -4.44
N PHE A 38 -14.77 -6.98 -4.74
CA PHE A 38 -15.86 -7.64 -4.02
C PHE A 38 -15.46 -7.95 -2.57
N ALA A 39 -14.24 -8.42 -2.34
CA ALA A 39 -13.73 -8.66 -0.99
C ALA A 39 -13.66 -7.36 -0.16
N VAL A 40 -13.25 -6.24 -0.76
CA VAL A 40 -13.27 -4.93 -0.08
C VAL A 40 -14.71 -4.54 0.29
N ALA A 41 -15.66 -4.66 -0.64
CA ALA A 41 -17.07 -4.37 -0.38
C ALA A 41 -17.64 -5.25 0.75
N LEU A 42 -17.30 -6.55 0.73
CA LEU A 42 -17.73 -7.50 1.76
C LEU A 42 -17.12 -7.19 3.13
N GLN A 43 -15.86 -6.73 3.18
CA GLN A 43 -15.20 -6.32 4.41
C GLN A 43 -15.82 -5.05 5.01
N VAL A 44 -16.24 -4.09 4.18
CA VAL A 44 -16.94 -2.89 4.64
C VAL A 44 -18.32 -3.25 5.18
N LEU A 45 -19.06 -4.09 4.44
CA LEU A 45 -20.45 -4.44 4.77
C LEU A 45 -20.55 -5.36 6.00
N TRP A 46 -19.61 -6.30 6.19
CA TRP A 46 -19.68 -7.30 7.26
C TRP A 46 -18.67 -7.02 8.39
N PRO A 47 -19.12 -6.75 9.63
CA PRO A 47 -18.25 -6.47 10.77
C PRO A 47 -17.23 -7.57 11.08
N GLY A 48 -17.60 -8.83 10.86
CA GLY A 48 -16.74 -10.00 11.09
C GLY A 48 -15.48 -10.04 10.23
N TYR A 49 -15.47 -9.36 9.08
CA TYR A 49 -14.29 -9.26 8.21
C TYR A 49 -13.43 -8.00 8.48
N ARG A 50 -13.90 -7.06 9.31
CA ARG A 50 -13.18 -5.81 9.60
C ARG A 50 -11.93 -6.03 10.45
N ARG A 51 -11.87 -7.15 11.19
CA ARG A 51 -10.73 -7.49 12.05
C ARG A 51 -9.66 -8.19 11.22
N ALA A 52 -8.80 -7.40 10.58
CA ALA A 52 -7.61 -7.89 9.90
C ALA A 52 -6.37 -7.26 10.57
N PRO A 53 -5.33 -8.04 10.89
CA PRO A 53 -4.07 -7.46 11.33
C PRO A 53 -3.49 -6.61 10.19
N VAL A 54 -3.39 -5.31 10.42
CA VAL A 54 -2.79 -4.36 9.48
C VAL A 54 -1.33 -4.19 9.88
N HIS A 55 -0.43 -4.42 8.93
CA HIS A 55 1.00 -4.22 9.12
C HIS A 55 1.42 -2.94 8.39
N LEU A 56 2.10 -2.05 9.11
CA LEU A 56 2.62 -0.80 8.57
C LEU A 56 4.14 -0.86 8.51
N ALA A 57 4.70 -0.61 7.34
CA ALA A 57 6.14 -0.42 7.16
C ALA A 57 6.39 1.01 6.69
N PHE A 58 7.24 1.74 7.41
CA PHE A 58 7.63 3.11 7.04
C PHE A 58 9.02 3.09 6.43
N GLY A 59 9.18 3.79 5.32
CA GLY A 59 10.48 3.96 4.66
C GLY A 59 11.20 5.21 5.13
N SER A 60 12.42 5.39 4.63
CA SER A 60 13.23 6.57 4.94
C SER A 60 12.54 7.86 4.45
N PRO A 61 12.52 8.93 5.26
CA PRO A 61 11.97 10.22 4.86
C PRO A 61 12.68 10.81 3.63
N LEU A 62 11.92 11.23 2.63
CA LEU A 62 12.38 11.97 1.46
C LEU A 62 12.21 13.45 1.73
N SER A 63 13.29 14.24 1.65
CA SER A 63 13.16 15.69 1.79
C SER A 63 12.61 16.33 0.51
N GLY A 64 11.72 17.32 0.67
CA GLY A 64 11.19 18.12 -0.42
C GLY A 64 12.30 18.81 -1.20
N ALA A 65 13.34 19.29 -0.53
CA ALA A 65 14.54 19.81 -1.17
C ALA A 65 15.26 18.78 -2.06
N ALA A 66 15.35 17.50 -1.65
CA ALA A 66 15.93 16.45 -2.49
C ALA A 66 15.05 16.10 -3.68
N LEU A 67 13.72 16.05 -3.48
CA LEU A 67 12.76 15.80 -4.56
C LEU A 67 12.78 16.90 -5.62
N LEU A 68 12.89 18.15 -5.21
CA LEU A 68 12.96 19.30 -6.12
C LEU A 68 14.28 19.31 -6.94
N ARG A 69 15.38 18.77 -6.39
CA ARG A 69 16.64 18.58 -7.15
C ARG A 69 16.55 17.49 -8.21
N SER A 70 15.71 16.48 -7.99
CA SER A 70 15.46 15.39 -8.96
C SER A 70 14.54 15.80 -10.12
N GLY A 71 13.91 16.98 -10.03
CA GLY A 71 13.04 17.57 -11.04
C GLY A 71 11.82 18.23 -10.41
N THR A 72 11.45 19.40 -10.93
CA THR A 72 10.32 20.21 -10.43
C THR A 72 8.97 19.83 -11.03
N SER A 73 8.94 18.94 -12.04
CA SER A 73 7.69 18.44 -12.61
C SER A 73 7.01 17.45 -11.66
N ALA A 74 5.68 17.53 -11.56
CA ALA A 74 4.88 16.59 -10.78
C ALA A 74 5.13 15.12 -11.18
N ALA A 75 5.39 14.86 -12.46
CA ALA A 75 5.73 13.53 -12.95
C ALA A 75 7.09 13.03 -12.43
N ALA A 76 8.08 13.92 -12.31
CA ALA A 76 9.41 13.59 -11.79
C ALA A 76 9.37 13.31 -10.27
N ILE A 77 8.62 14.13 -9.53
CA ILE A 77 8.38 13.92 -8.10
C ILE A 77 7.66 12.59 -7.87
N THR A 78 6.58 12.33 -8.61
CA THR A 78 5.80 11.08 -8.51
C THR A 78 6.68 9.86 -8.81
N ARG A 79 7.53 9.92 -9.83
CA ARG A 79 8.45 8.83 -10.18
C ARG A 79 9.48 8.56 -9.08
N THR A 80 10.02 9.62 -8.46
CA THR A 80 11.00 9.52 -7.37
C THR A 80 10.38 8.93 -6.10
N VAL A 81 9.15 9.32 -5.78
CA VAL A 81 8.40 8.71 -4.66
C VAL A 81 8.07 7.24 -4.97
N ALA A 82 7.65 6.94 -6.21
CA ALA A 82 7.33 5.57 -6.61
C ALA A 82 8.55 4.64 -6.58
N SER A 83 9.75 5.10 -6.93
CA SER A 83 10.97 4.30 -6.81
C SER A 83 11.33 4.03 -5.35
N ALA A 84 11.23 5.03 -4.47
CA ALA A 84 11.43 4.83 -3.04
C ALA A 84 10.41 3.85 -2.43
N ALA A 85 9.13 3.93 -2.84
CA ALA A 85 8.10 2.98 -2.44
C ALA A 85 8.37 1.56 -2.93
N ARG A 86 8.94 1.37 -4.14
CA ARG A 86 9.35 0.05 -4.64
C ARG A 86 10.47 -0.56 -3.80
N VAL A 87 11.46 0.23 -3.39
CA VAL A 87 12.53 -0.23 -2.49
C VAL A 87 11.91 -0.69 -1.16
N LEU A 88 10.97 0.09 -0.61
CA LEU A 88 10.28 -0.27 0.61
C LEU A 88 9.45 -1.57 0.46
N LEU A 89 8.80 -1.79 -0.69
CA LEU A 89 8.05 -3.01 -0.97
C LEU A 89 8.96 -4.24 -0.93
N GLN A 90 10.15 -4.15 -1.53
CA GLN A 90 11.13 -5.25 -1.53
C GLN A 90 11.61 -5.60 -0.11
N HIS A 91 11.84 -4.59 0.74
CA HIS A 91 12.24 -4.79 2.14
C HIS A 91 11.09 -5.32 3.00
N ALA A 92 9.87 -4.83 2.79
CA ALA A 92 8.68 -5.28 3.50
C ALA A 92 8.32 -6.74 3.14
N SER A 93 8.51 -7.16 1.88
CA SER A 93 8.31 -8.56 1.46
C SER A 93 9.28 -9.54 2.14
N GLY A 94 10.46 -9.09 2.58
CA GLY A 94 11.39 -9.89 3.38
C GLY A 94 10.97 -10.05 4.85
N TYR A 95 10.05 -9.23 5.35
CA TYR A 95 9.63 -9.18 6.76
C TYR A 95 8.33 -9.96 7.06
N VAL A 96 7.61 -10.47 6.04
CA VAL A 96 6.31 -11.17 6.19
C VAL A 96 6.47 -12.62 6.71
N GLY A 97 7.68 -13.03 7.13
CA GLY A 97 8.02 -14.41 7.52
C GLY A 97 7.91 -14.77 9.00
N GLU A 98 7.66 -13.84 9.93
CA GLU A 98 7.59 -14.16 11.36
C GLU A 98 6.37 -13.53 12.03
N SER A 99 5.37 -14.36 12.33
CA SER A 99 4.44 -14.29 13.49
C SER A 99 3.48 -15.47 13.46
#